data_AF-A0A538EVZ5-F1
#
_entry.id   AF-A0A538EVZ5-F1
#
_cell.length_a   1.000
_cell.length_b   1.000
_cell.length_c   1.000
_cell.angle_alpha   90.00
_cell.angle_beta   90.00
_cell.angle_gamma   90.00
#
_symmetry.space_group_name_H-M   'P 1'
#
loop_
_entity.id
_entity.type
_entity.pdbx_description
1 polymer ?
#
loop_
_entity_poly.entity_id
_entity_poly.type
_entity_poly.pdbx_seq_one_letter_code
_entity_poly.pdbx_strand_id
1 'polypeptide(L)'
;MRSIRWSVWTEAGLASTALRQQMARLGLAGIGNHAGTSHFLEELARGGKDDECVLVAPPSTLAFASRPEPEQVQTRSSCNAEL
;
A
#
# COMPACT_ATOMS: atom_id res chain seq x y z
N MET A 1 -18.25 9.18 8.01
CA MET A 1 -16.99 9.87 7.62
C MET A 1 -16.30 9.03 6.55
N ARG A 2 -15.87 9.62 5.43
CA ARG A 2 -15.21 8.89 4.34
C ARG A 2 -13.70 8.88 4.50
N SER A 3 -13.06 7.77 4.13
CA SER A 3 -11.60 7.63 4.20
C SER A 3 -11.02 7.19 2.85
N ILE A 4 -9.90 7.80 2.46
CA ILE A 4 -9.14 7.38 1.29
C ILE A 4 -7.78 6.88 1.76
N ARG A 5 -7.48 5.63 1.43
CA ARG A 5 -6.18 5.01 1.66
C ARG A 5 -5.36 5.10 0.37
N TRP A 6 -4.28 5.86 0.43
CA TRP A 6 -3.38 6.04 -0.71
C TRP A 6 -2.22 5.04 -0.67
N SER A 7 -1.91 4.45 -1.81
CA SER A 7 -0.57 3.90 -2.07
C SER A 7 0.46 5.03 -2.17
N VAL A 8 1.73 4.65 -2.22
CA VAL A 8 2.86 5.58 -2.27
C VAL A 8 2.82 6.47 -3.51
N TRP A 9 3.08 7.76 -3.31
CA TRP A 9 3.19 8.76 -4.37
C TRP A 9 4.60 8.76 -4.97
N THR A 10 4.71 8.94 -6.28
CA THR A 10 5.99 8.88 -7.02
C THR A 10 6.80 10.17 -6.96
N GLU A 11 6.15 11.31 -6.75
CA GLU A 11 6.74 12.63 -6.67
C GLU A 11 7.12 12.99 -5.22
N ALA A 12 7.80 14.12 -5.01
CA ALA A 12 8.27 14.53 -3.68
C ALA A 12 7.14 14.60 -2.64
N GLY A 13 7.40 14.16 -1.40
CA GLY A 13 6.39 14.10 -0.35
C GLY A 13 6.81 13.19 0.82
N LEU A 14 5.83 12.64 1.53
CA LEU A 14 6.05 11.80 2.74
C LEU A 14 6.74 10.46 2.47
N ALA A 15 6.72 9.99 1.22
CA ALA A 15 7.38 8.75 0.83
C ALA A 15 8.91 8.96 0.81
N SER A 16 9.60 8.37 1.78
CA SER A 16 11.06 8.43 1.87
C SER A 16 11.74 7.74 0.68
N THR A 17 12.98 8.12 0.40
CA THR A 17 13.81 7.46 -0.62
C THR A 17 13.92 5.95 -0.38
N ALA A 18 14.09 5.54 0.88
CA ALA A 18 14.17 4.13 1.26
C ALA A 18 12.88 3.36 0.93
N LEU A 19 11.71 3.95 1.18
CA LEU A 19 10.42 3.33 0.84
C LEU A 19 10.27 3.19 -0.68
N ARG A 20 10.60 4.22 -1.45
CA ARG A 20 10.54 4.18 -2.93
C ARG A 20 11.47 3.12 -3.50
N GLN A 21 12.69 3.01 -2.97
CA GLN A 21 13.64 1.97 -3.37
C GLN A 21 13.10 0.57 -3.05
N GLN A 22 12.49 0.37 -1.88
CA GLN A 22 11.91 -0.91 -1.52
C GLN A 22 10.74 -1.30 -2.44
N MET A 23 9.87 -0.35 -2.79
CA MET A 23 8.82 -0.58 -3.77
C MET A 23 9.36 -0.97 -5.14
N ALA A 24 10.39 -0.26 -5.61
CA ALA A 24 11.05 -0.59 -6.87
C ALA A 24 11.63 -2.02 -6.86
N ARG A 25 12.26 -2.44 -5.76
CA ARG A 25 12.78 -3.81 -5.59
C ARG A 25 11.68 -4.87 -5.64
N LEU A 26 10.50 -4.55 -5.12
CA LEU A 26 9.33 -5.43 -5.14
C LEU A 26 8.54 -5.36 -6.46
N GLY A 27 8.97 -4.54 -7.43
CA GLY A 27 8.25 -4.32 -8.68
C GLY A 27 6.90 -3.61 -8.49
N LEU A 28 6.76 -2.82 -7.43
CA LEU A 28 5.53 -2.10 -7.10
C LEU A 28 5.58 -0.67 -7.63
N ALA A 29 4.60 -0.31 -8.44
CA ALA A 29 4.41 1.05 -8.91
C ALA A 29 3.81 1.95 -7.81
N GLY A 30 4.14 3.25 -7.90
CA GLY A 30 3.50 4.31 -7.12
C GLY A 30 2.43 5.06 -7.91
N ILE A 31 1.77 6.00 -7.24
CA ILE A 31 0.76 6.89 -7.81
C ILE A 31 1.45 8.18 -8.26
N GLY A 32 1.25 8.55 -9.53
CA GLY A 32 1.64 9.87 -10.03
C GLY A 32 0.69 10.97 -9.60
N ASN A 33 1.18 12.19 -9.46
CA ASN A 33 0.42 13.37 -9.02
C ASN A 33 -0.84 13.59 -9.84
N HIS A 34 -0.73 13.51 -11.17
CA HIS A 34 -1.86 13.66 -12.07
C HIS A 34 -2.94 12.60 -11.79
N ALA A 35 -2.55 11.32 -11.81
CA ALA A 35 -3.48 10.21 -11.59
C ALA A 35 -4.15 10.25 -10.20
N GLY A 36 -3.38 10.54 -9.15
CA GLY A 36 -3.91 10.64 -7.79
C GLY A 36 -4.88 11.82 -7.62
N THR A 37 -4.56 12.97 -8.23
CA THR A 37 -5.42 14.16 -8.18
C THR A 37 -6.72 13.94 -8.95
N SER A 38 -6.66 13.38 -10.17
CA SER A 38 -7.86 13.04 -10.93
C SER A 38 -8.77 12.10 -10.15
N HIS A 39 -8.21 11.04 -9.56
CA HIS A 39 -8.98 10.10 -8.74
C HIS A 39 -9.59 10.77 -7.50
N PHE A 40 -8.88 11.69 -6.86
CA PHE A 40 -9.43 12.44 -5.71
C PHE A 40 -10.64 13.27 -6.12
N LEU A 41 -10.56 13.99 -7.25
CA LEU A 41 -11.67 14.80 -7.77
C LEU A 41 -12.87 13.93 -8.17
N GLU A 42 -12.63 12.77 -8.79
CA GLU A 42 -13.68 11.80 -9.11
C GLU A 42 -14.39 11.30 -7.85
N GLU A 43 -13.63 10.98 -6.80
CA GLU A 43 -14.21 10.54 -5.53
C GLU A 43 -15.00 11.65 -4.83
N LEU A 44 -14.54 12.91 -4.90
CA LEU A 44 -15.31 14.06 -4.40
C LEU A 44 -16.62 14.25 -5.19
N ALA A 45 -16.57 14.14 -6.51
CA ALA A 45 -17.72 14.34 -7.39
C ALA A 45 -18.76 13.20 -7.30
N ARG A 46 -18.32 11.96 -7.08
CA ARG A 46 -19.20 10.78 -7.01
C ARG A 46 -20.24 10.89 -5.91
N GLY A 47 -19.92 11.57 -4.80
CA GLY A 47 -20.78 11.61 -3.62
C GLY A 47 -20.96 10.21 -3.01
N GLY A 48 -20.15 9.89 -2.01
CA GLY A 48 -20.19 8.57 -1.35
C GLY A 48 -21.14 8.52 -0.16
N LYS A 49 -21.49 7.30 0.28
CA LYS A 49 -22.07 7.10 1.60
C LYS A 49 -21.02 7.39 2.66
N ASP A 50 -21.46 7.93 3.78
CA ASP A 50 -20.62 7.96 4.97
C ASP A 50 -20.18 6.53 5.32
N ASP A 51 -18.89 6.39 5.67
CA ASP A 51 -18.22 5.14 6.10
C ASP A 51 -17.59 4.28 4.98
N GLU A 52 -17.59 4.76 3.73
CA GLU A 52 -16.82 4.11 2.67
C GLU A 52 -15.30 4.35 2.83
N CYS A 53 -14.51 3.28 2.71
CA CYS A 53 -13.05 3.33 2.65
C CYS A 53 -12.57 2.93 1.25
N VAL A 54 -11.92 3.86 0.54
CA VAL A 54 -11.44 3.65 -0.83
C VAL A 54 -9.93 3.46 -0.83
N LEU A 55 -9.44 2.34 -1.35
CA LEU A 55 -8.02 2.11 -1.59
C LEU A 55 -7.65 2.55 -3.01
N VAL A 56 -6.79 3.55 -3.11
CA VAL A 56 -6.23 4.00 -4.38
C VAL A 56 -4.81 3.48 -4.49
N ALA A 57 -4.57 2.56 -5.42
CA ALA A 57 -3.25 1.99 -5.65
C ALA A 57 -3.10 1.49 -7.10
N PRO A 58 -1.88 1.50 -7.68
CA PRO A 58 -1.65 0.90 -8.98
C PRO A 58 -1.92 -0.62 -8.97
N PRO A 59 -2.23 -1.24 -10.13
CA PRO A 59 -2.54 -2.66 -10.22
C PRO A 59 -1.49 -3.59 -9.60
N SER A 60 -0.21 -3.28 -9.77
CA SER A 60 0.90 -4.05 -9.15
C SER A 60 0.80 -4.10 -7.63
N THR A 61 0.42 -2.97 -7.03
CA THR A 61 0.37 -2.80 -5.57
C THR A 61 -0.90 -3.40 -5.00
N LEU A 62 -2.03 -3.31 -5.73
CA LEU A 62 -3.25 -4.04 -5.39
C LEU A 62 -3.01 -5.55 -5.42
N ALA A 63 -2.40 -6.06 -6.49
CA ALA A 63 -2.10 -7.49 -6.61
C ALA A 63 -1.17 -7.99 -5.50
N PHE A 64 -0.22 -7.17 -5.07
CA PHE A 64 0.63 -7.47 -3.92
C PHE A 64 -0.14 -7.49 -2.60
N ALA A 65 -1.01 -6.50 -2.36
CA ALA A 65 -1.81 -6.39 -1.14
C ALA A 65 -2.87 -7.49 -1.01
N SER A 66 -3.32 -8.06 -2.13
CA SER A 66 -4.29 -9.16 -2.15
C SER A 66 -3.67 -10.55 -1.99
N ARG A 67 -2.33 -10.65 -1.90
CA ARG A 67 -1.68 -11.95 -1.65
C ARG A 67 -2.03 -12.42 -0.24
N PRO A 68 -2.46 -13.68 -0.06
CA PRO A 68 -2.58 -14.26 1.28
C PRO A 68 -1.22 -14.18 1.97
N GLU A 69 -1.20 -13.85 3.26
CA GLU A 69 0.05 -13.89 4.02
C GLU A 69 0.66 -15.29 3.88
N PRO A 70 1.97 -15.40 3.60
CA PRO A 70 2.63 -16.69 3.69
C PRO A 70 2.43 -17.21 5.12
N GLU A 71 1.95 -18.45 5.25
CA GLU A 71 1.86 -19.14 6.55
C GLU A 71 3.16 -18.88 7.30
N GLN A 72 3.05 -18.25 8.47
CA GLN A 72 4.19 -18.07 9.35
C GLN A 72 4.71 -19.46 9.70
N VAL A 73 5.77 -19.91 9.00
CA VAL A 73 6.49 -21.11 9.36
C VAL A 73 7.08 -20.81 10.73
N GLN A 74 6.40 -21.34 11.74
CA GLN A 74 6.75 -21.23 13.14
C GLN A 74 8.05 -22.02 13.35
N THR A 75 9.19 -21.41 13.04
CA THR A 75 10.50 -21.90 13.44
C THR A 75 10.56 -21.78 14.96
N ARG A 76 10.08 -22.82 15.64
CA ARG A 76 10.39 -23.08 17.05
C ARG A 76 11.91 -23.19 17.14
N SER A 77 12.55 -22.08 17.52
CA SER A 77 13.93 -22.10 18.00
C SER A 77 13.91 -22.69 19.41
N SER A 78 13.92 -24.02 19.51
CA SER A 78 14.22 -24.71 20.76
C SER A 78 15.71 -24.53 21.05
N CYS A 79 16.04 -23.49 21.81
CA CYS A 79 17.34 -23.39 22.46
C CYS A 79 17.36 -24.40 23.62
N ASN A 80 17.86 -25.61 23.34
CA ASN A 80 18.44 -26.43 24.39
C ASN A 80 19.70 -25.71 24.88
N ALA A 81 19.69 -25.28 26.14
CA ALA A 81 20.90 -24.95 26.87
C ALA A 81 21.04 -26.01 27.98
N GLU A 82 21.64 -27.14 27.62
CA GLU A 82 22.36 -27.98 28.58
C GLU A 82 23.80 -27.45 28.61
N LEU A 83 24.21 -26.93 29.77
CA LEU A 83 25.51 -27.11 30.45
C LEU A 83 25.63 -26.11 31.61
#